data_AF-A0A2G8RJH4-F1
#
_entry.id   AF-A0A2G8RJH4-F1
#
_cell.length_a   1.000
_cell.length_b   1.000
_cell.length_c   1.000
_cell.angle_alpha   90.00
_cell.angle_beta   90.00
_cell.angle_gamma   90.00
#
_symmetry.space_group_name_H-M   'P 1'
#
loop_
_entity.id
_entity.type
_entity.pdbx_description
1 polymer ?
#
loop_
_entity_poly.entity_id
_entity_poly.type
_entity_poly.pdbx_seq_one_letter_code
_entity_poly.pdbx_strand_id
1 'polypeptide(L)' 'MDGEALAAYIRQVLAPKLLPGTVVICDDLPARCNKDAARALKDVGC' A
#
# COMPACT_ATOMS: atom_id res chain seq x y z
N MET A 1 12.05 2.93 -3.65
CA MET A 1 11.10 3.38 -4.70
C MET A 1 10.62 4.78 -4.30
N ASP A 2 10.29 5.71 -5.20
CA ASP A 2 9.70 6.97 -4.72
C ASP A 2 8.26 6.76 -4.22
N GLY A 3 7.69 7.78 -3.57
CA GLY A 3 6.35 7.69 -3.01
C GLY A 3 5.29 7.38 -4.07
N GLU A 4 5.28 8.07 -5.21
CA GLU A 4 4.26 7.87 -6.24
C GLU A 4 4.31 6.49 -6.87
N ALA A 5 5.51 6.02 -7.21
CA ALA A 5 5.72 4.68 -7.74
C ALA A 5 5.22 3.60 -6.77
N LEU A 6 5.39 3.82 -5.47
CA LEU A 6 4.87 2.92 -4.45
C LEU A 6 3.33 2.95 -4.37
N ALA A 7 2.72 4.14 -4.39
CA ALA A 7 1.26 4.25 -4.37
C ALA A 7 0.65 3.58 -5.61
N ALA A 8 1.26 3.75 -6.79
CA ALA A 8 0.86 3.07 -8.01
C ALA A 8 0.99 1.54 -7.87
N TYR A 9 2.11 1.05 -7.34
CA TYR A 9 2.32 -0.37 -7.09
C TYR A 9 1.25 -0.95 -6.16
N ILE A 10 0.97 -0.28 -5.04
CA ILE A 10 -0.04 -0.73 -4.08
C ILE A 10 -1.40 -0.82 -4.76
N ARG A 11 -1.82 0.22 -5.48
CA ARG A 11 -3.14 0.26 -6.14
C ARG A 11 -3.27 -0.77 -7.26
N GLN A 12 -2.25 -0.91 -8.12
CA GLN A 12 -2.36 -1.67 -9.36
C GLN A 12 -1.94 -3.13 -9.22
N VAL A 13 -1.04 -3.43 -8.28
CA VAL A 13 -0.39 -4.75 -8.19
C VAL A 13 -0.67 -5.46 -6.88
N LEU A 14 -0.56 -4.75 -5.75
CA LEU A 14 -0.69 -5.37 -4.42
C LEU A 14 -2.14 -5.53 -4.00
N ALA A 15 -2.90 -4.43 -3.96
CA ALA A 15 -4.26 -4.36 -3.45
C ALA A 15 -5.22 -5.41 -4.06
N PRO A 16 -5.19 -5.69 -5.38
CA PRO A 16 -6.05 -6.72 -5.98
C PRO A 16 -5.77 -8.15 -5.50
N LYS A 17 -4.63 -8.39 -4.84
CA LYS A 17 -4.20 -9.70 -4.33
C LYS A 17 -4.38 -9.83 -2.82
N LEU A 18 -4.76 -8.76 -2.13
CA LEU A 18 -4.97 -8.76 -0.69
C LEU A 18 -6.37 -9.27 -0.37
N LEU A 19 -6.47 -9.99 0.74
CA LEU A 19 -7.74 -10.40 1.33
C LEU A 19 -8.02 -9.52 2.55
N PRO A 20 -9.29 -9.29 2.91
CA PRO A 20 -9.63 -8.59 4.15
C PRO A 20 -8.95 -9.25 5.36
N GLY A 21 -8.33 -8.44 6.22
CA GLY A 21 -7.59 -8.93 7.40
C GLY A 21 -6.14 -9.35 7.12
N THR A 22 -5.65 -9.21 5.88
CA THR A 22 -4.22 -9.39 5.58
C THR A 22 -3.39 -8.26 6.22
N VAL A 23 -2.31 -8.64 6.91
CA VAL A 23 -1.35 -7.67 7.47
C VAL A 23 -0.27 -7.33 6.44
N VAL A 24 -0.13 -6.04 6.12
CA VAL A 24 0.90 -5.54 5.19
C VAL A 24 2.00 -4.83 5.97
N ILE A 25 3.25 -5.27 5.82
CA ILE A 25 4.42 -4.64 6.44
C ILE A 25 5.16 -3.81 5.37
N CYS A 26 5.19 -2.50 5.60
CA CYS A 26 5.86 -1.53 4.75
C CYS A 26 7.22 -1.14 5.34
N ASP A 27 8.29 -1.84 4.95
CA ASP A 27 9.65 -1.61 5.50
C ASP A 27 10.44 -0.51 4.75
N ASP A 28 9.95 -0.02 3.60
CA ASP A 28 10.59 1.09 2.89
C ASP A 28 10.15 2.47 3.47
N LEU A 29 11.09 3.40 3.64
CA LEU A 29 10.85 4.74 4.21
C LEU A 29 9.73 5.54 3.48
N PRO A 30 9.64 5.51 2.13
CA PRO A 30 8.57 6.11 1.35
C PRO A 30 7.21 5.45 1.61
N ALA A 31 7.19 4.18 2.02
CA ALA A 31 5.97 3.45 2.36
C ALA A 31 5.40 3.87 3.72
N ARG A 32 6.26 4.20 4.68
CA ARG A 32 5.85 4.71 6.00
C ARG A 32 5.21 6.10 5.94
N CYS A 33 5.65 6.95 5.01
CA CYS A 33 5.23 8.35 4.96
C CYS A 33 4.21 8.68 3.86
N ASN A 34 3.91 7.73 2.97
CA ASN A 34 3.00 7.99 1.87
C ASN A 34 1.52 7.80 2.29
N LYS A 35 0.80 8.91 2.38
CA LYS A 35 -0.64 8.95 2.72
C LYS A 35 -1.52 8.22 1.70
N ASP A 36 -1.13 8.25 0.42
CA ASP A 36 -1.87 7.60 -0.67
C ASP A 36 -1.73 6.08 -0.63
N ALA A 37 -0.52 5.60 -0.32
CA ALA A 37 -0.25 4.20 -0.07
C ALA A 37 -1.08 3.68 1.11
N ALA A 38 -1.06 4.42 2.24
CA ALA A 38 -1.83 4.07 3.42
C ALA A 38 -3.34 4.09 3.17
N ARG A 39 -3.86 5.06 2.40
CA ARG A 39 -5.28 5.11 2.02
C ARG A 39 -5.66 3.89 1.19
N ALA A 40 -4.86 3.55 0.17
CA ALA A 40 -5.15 2.41 -0.70
C ALA A 40 -5.21 1.07 0.06
N LEU A 41 -4.37 0.89 1.09
CA LEU A 41 -4.41 -0.29 1.96
C LEU A 41 -5.66 -0.31 2.86
N LYS A 42 -6.06 0.84 3.42
CA LYS A 42 -7.29 0.92 4.21
C LYS A 42 -8.54 0.59 3.42
N ASP A 43 -8.59 1.01 2.15
CA ASP A 43 -9.75 0.78 1.29
C ASP A 43 -9.96 -0.71 0.96
N VAL A 44 -8.93 -1.54 1.12
CA VAL A 44 -9.02 -3.02 0.98
C VAL A 44 -9.14 -3.76 2.32
N GLY A 45 -9.29 -3.04 3.44
CA GLY A 45 -9.47 -3.64 4.77
C GLY A 45 -8.19 -4.23 5.37
N CYS A 46 -7.04 -3.65 5.02
CA CYS A 46 -5.73 -3.92 5.61
C CYS A 46 -5.32 -2.80 6.57
#